data_AF-G2D9Q7-F1
#
_entry.id   AF-G2D9Q7-F1
#
_cell.length_a   1.000
_cell.length_b   1.000
_cell.length_c   1.000
_cell.angle_alpha   90.00
_cell.angle_beta   90.00
_cell.angle_gamma   90.00
#
_symmetry.space_group_name_H-M   'P 1'
#
loop_
_entity.id
_entity.type
_entity.pdbx_description
1 polymer ?
#
loop_
_entity_poly.entity_id
_entity_poly.type
_entity_poly.pdbx_seq_one_letter_code
_entity_poly.pdbx_strand_id
1 'polypeptide(L)' 'MVDVGLSLSPALQQGHRLEILIDGALQKGGDELNRTQFRLIGLNRGTHTLEAHVVDAAGKRLISAQQISFHLRKASIIKP' A
#
# COMPACT_ATOMS: atom_id res chain seq x y z
N MET A 1 -6.58 -12.01 0.01
CA MET A 1 -5.42 -11.26 0.52
C MET A 1 -4.52 -10.95 -0.66
N VAL A 2 -3.89 -9.78 -0.67
CA VAL A 2 -2.95 -9.37 -1.71
C VAL A 2 -1.65 -8.98 -1.03
N ASP A 3 -0.53 -9.56 -1.49
CA ASP A 3 0.79 -9.22 -0.99
C ASP A 3 1.38 -8.11 -1.86
N VAL A 4 1.97 -7.10 -1.22
CA VAL A 4 2.48 -5.91 -1.90
C VAL A 4 3.90 -5.66 -1.43
N GLY A 5 4.81 -5.58 -2.39
CA GLY A 5 6.21 -5.21 -2.18
C GLY A 5 6.53 -3.91 -2.90
N LEU A 6 7.12 -2.97 -2.18
CA LEU A 6 7.67 -1.73 -2.71
C LEU A 6 9.20 -1.81 -2.74
N SER A 7 9.76 -1.23 -3.78
CA SER A 7 11.20 -0.97 -3.87
C SER A 7 11.43 0.51 -3.63
N LEU A 8 12.18 0.83 -2.58
CA LEU A 8 12.47 2.20 -2.16
C LEU A 8 13.99 2.38 -2.07
N SER A 9 14.51 3.35 -2.83
CA SER A 9 15.93 3.71 -2.86
C SER A 9 16.10 5.23 -2.78
N PRO A 10 16.83 5.77 -1.79
CA PRO A 10 17.41 5.07 -0.63
C PRO A 10 16.33 4.49 0.28
N ALA A 11 16.69 3.53 1.14
CA ALA A 11 15.76 2.94 2.09
C ALA A 11 15.13 4.00 3.01
N LEU A 12 13.95 3.68 3.57
CA LEU A 12 13.21 4.58 4.45
C LEU A 12 14.12 5.06 5.60
N GLN A 13 14.31 6.37 5.72
CA GLN A 13 15.17 6.96 6.75
C GLN A 13 14.41 7.10 8.07
N GLN A 14 15.15 7.17 9.18
CA GLN A 14 14.53 7.42 10.49
C GLN A 14 13.73 8.73 10.48
N GLY A 15 12.51 8.66 11.03
CA GLY A 15 11.58 9.79 11.07
C GLY A 15 10.71 9.91 9.82
N HIS A 16 10.97 9.17 8.75
CA HIS A 16 10.06 9.07 7.62
C HIS A 16 9.02 7.96 7.85
N ARG A 17 7.81 8.15 7.32
CA ARG A 17 6.72 7.18 7.33
C ARG A 17 6.26 6.90 5.91
N LEU A 18 5.74 5.69 5.70
CA LEU A 18 5.22 5.25 4.41
C LEU A 18 3.69 5.24 4.45
N GLU A 19 3.06 6.19 3.78
CA GLU A 19 1.61 6.21 3.62
C GLU A 19 1.20 5.36 2.41
N ILE A 20 0.26 4.44 2.63
CA ILE A 20 -0.33 3.63 1.55
C ILE A 20 -1.80 3.99 1.45
N LEU A 21 -2.24 4.37 0.26
CA LEU A 21 -3.64 4.64 -0.04
C LEU A 21 -4.16 3.58 -0.99
N ILE A 22 -5.33 3.05 -0.67
CA ILE A 22 -6.07 2.14 -1.55
C ILE A 22 -7.40 2.80 -1.88
N ASP A 23 -7.66 3.01 -3.17
CA ASP A 23 -8.83 3.75 -3.66
C ASP A 23 -8.96 5.15 -3.03
N GLY A 24 -7.82 5.80 -2.77
CA GLY A 24 -7.74 7.09 -2.08
C GLY A 24 -7.93 7.03 -0.55
N ALA A 25 -8.11 5.84 0.04
CA ALA A 25 -8.23 5.67 1.49
C ALA A 25 -6.92 5.20 2.12
N LEU A 26 -6.40 5.99 3.07
CA LEU A 26 -5.20 5.66 3.83
C LEU A 26 -5.40 4.36 4.61
N GLN A 27 -4.55 3.37 4.34
CA GLN A 27 -4.56 2.11 5.05
C GLN A 27 -3.84 2.28 6.39
N LYS A 28 -4.53 1.96 7.48
CA LYS A 28 -4.02 2.08 8.87
C LYS A 28 -2.74 1.26 9.16
N GLY A 29 -2.28 0.43 8.23
CA GLY A 29 -0.98 -0.21 8.30
C GLY A 29 0.19 0.71 7.92
N GLY A 30 -0.02 1.75 7.11
CA GLY A 30 1.05 2.64 6.61
C GLY A 30 1.82 3.38 7.71
N ASP A 31 1.10 3.87 8.72
CA ASP A 31 1.69 4.66 9.82
C ASP A 31 2.80 3.94 10.59
N GLU A 32 2.83 2.61 10.59
CA GLU A 32 3.82 1.80 11.32
C GLU A 32 4.75 0.98 10.41
N LEU A 33 4.63 1.13 9.09
CA LEU A 33 5.41 0.37 8.13
C LEU A 33 6.76 1.05 7.85
N ASN A 34 7.72 0.80 8.75
CA ASN A 34 9.16 0.84 8.41
C ASN A 34 9.55 -0.30 7.43
N ARG A 35 8.59 -0.86 6.71
CA ARG A 35 8.71 -2.04 5.85
C ARG A 35 8.04 -1.76 4.53
N THR A 36 8.74 -2.07 3.46
CA THR A 36 8.20 -1.95 2.10
C THR A 36 7.36 -3.16 1.68
N GLN A 37 7.21 -4.16 2.55
CA GLN A 37 6.40 -5.35 2.32
C GLN A 37 5.23 -5.38 3.28
N PHE A 38 4.02 -5.47 2.74
CA PHE A 38 2.79 -5.52 3.52
C PHE A 38 1.70 -6.31 2.81
N ARG A 39 0.70 -6.71 3.59
CA ARG A 39 -0.44 -7.50 3.11
C ARG A 39 -1.72 -6.71 3.22
N LEU A 40 -2.39 -6.53 2.09
CA LEU A 40 -3.73 -5.97 2.04
C LEU A 40 -4.75 -7.06 2.34
N ILE A 41 -5.51 -6.85 3.41
CA ILE A 41 -6.59 -7.71 3.88
C ILE A 41 -7.92 -6.97 3.79
N GLY A 42 -9.03 -7.70 3.63
CA GLY A 42 -10.37 -7.09 3.58
C GLY A 42 -10.72 -6.35 2.29
N LEU A 43 -9.90 -6.40 1.25
CA LEU A 43 -10.24 -5.84 -0.06
C LEU A 43 -11.42 -6.59 -0.70
N ASN A 44 -12.38 -5.82 -1.22
CA ASN A 44 -13.53 -6.35 -1.95
C ASN A 44 -13.14 -6.84 -3.35
N ARG A 45 -14.06 -7.50 -4.05
CA ARG A 45 -13.85 -7.79 -5.48
C ARG A 45 -13.95 -6.49 -6.27
N GLY A 46 -13.14 -6.34 -7.30
CA GLY A 46 -13.21 -5.18 -8.20
C GLY A 46 -11.85 -4.65 -8.61
N THR A 47 -11.87 -3.45 -9.16
CA THR A 47 -10.67 -2.67 -9.47
C THR A 47 -10.29 -1.88 -8.23
N HIS A 48 -9.01 -1.94 -7.87
CA HIS A 48 -8.42 -1.17 -6.79
C HIS A 48 -7.26 -0.35 -7.33
N THR A 49 -7.13 0.88 -6.85
CA THR A 49 -5.92 1.69 -7.08
C THR A 49 -5.05 1.67 -5.83
N LEU A 50 -3.74 1.55 -6.03
CA LEU A 50 -2.75 1.62 -4.96
C LEU A 50 -1.81 2.78 -5.21
N GLU A 51 -1.67 3.60 -4.19
CA GLU A 51 -0.77 4.73 -4.15
C GLU A 51 0.11 4.60 -2.91
N ALA A 52 1.37 5.01 -3.03
CA ALA A 52 2.31 4.99 -1.92
C ALA A 52 3.08 6.29 -1.87
N HIS A 53 3.23 6.84 -0.67
CA HIS A 53 3.92 8.09 -0.44
C HIS A 53 4.84 7.99 0.76
N VAL A 54 5.99 8.64 0.69
CA VAL A 54 6.86 8.81 1.85
C VAL A 54 6.58 10.19 2.42
N VAL A 55 6.30 10.25 3.72
CA VAL A 55 6.13 11.50 4.47
C VAL A 55 7.21 11.64 5.52
N ASP A 56 7.60 12.87 5.86
CA ASP A 56 8.53 13.14 6.94
C ASP A 56 7.83 13.15 8.32
N ALA A 57 8.60 13.37 9.39
CA ALA A 57 8.09 13.45 10.75
C ALA A 57 7.06 14.58 10.94
N ALA A 58 7.20 15.69 10.20
CA ALA A 58 6.25 16.79 10.15
C ALA A 58 5.02 16.53 9.25
N GLY A 59 4.95 15.36 8.59
CA GLY A 59 3.83 14.98 7.73
C GLY A 59 3.92 15.54 6.31
N LYS A 60 5.05 16.10 5.90
CA LYS A 60 5.26 16.57 4.53
C LYS A 60 5.56 15.40 3.61
N ARG A 61 4.82 15.29 2.51
CA ARG A 61 5.08 14.32 1.45
C ARG A 61 6.39 14.64 0.73
N LEU A 62 7.34 13.71 0.79
CA LEU A 62 8.67 13.82 0.19
C LEU A 62 8.69 13.24 -1.22
N ILE A 63 8.21 12.01 -1.38
CA ILE A 63 8.13 11.32 -2.67
C ILE A 63 6.85 10.52 -2.78
N SER A 64 6.46 10.23 -4.01
CA SER A 64 5.30 9.38 -4.33
C SER A 64 5.70 8.32 -5.34
N ALA A 65 5.24 7.09 -5.13
CA ALA A 65 5.30 6.06 -6.14
C ALA A 65 4.26 6.33 -7.23
N GLN A 66 4.44 5.69 -8.39
CA GLN A 66 3.41 5.69 -9.42
C GLN A 66 2.18 4.94 -8.92
N GLN A 67 1.01 5.52 -9.16
CA GLN A 67 -0.26 4.85 -8.89
C GLN A 67 -0.38 3.61 -9.78
N ILE A 68 -0.70 2.47 -9.17
CA ILE A 68 -0.96 1.23 -9.90
C ILE A 68 -2.41 0.82 -9.71
N SER A 69 -3.00 0.25 -10.76
CA SER A 69 -4.36 -0.29 -10.71
C SER A 69 -4.30 -1.80 -10.87
N PHE A 70 -4.98 -2.53 -9.99
CA PHE A 70 -5.08 -3.98 -10.06
C PHE A 70 -6.53 -4.44 -9.88
N HIS A 71 -6.83 -5.63 -10.41
CA HIS A 71 -8.17 -6.22 -10.31
C HIS A 71 -8.15 -7.41 -9.36
N LEU A 72 -8.87 -7.30 -8.25
CA LEU A 72 -9.03 -8.39 -7.30
C LEU A 72 -10.23 -9.25 -7.69
N ARG A 73 -9.92 -10.49 -8.09
CA ARG A 73 -10.93 -11.54 -8.33
C ARG A 73 -10.98 -12.47 -7.11
N LYS A 74 -12.17 -12.70 -6.57
CA LYS A 74 -12.39 -13.79 -5.62
C LYS A 74 -12.48 -15.07 -6.44
N ALA A 75 -11.57 -16.02 -6.23
CA ALA A 75 -11.76 -17.36 -6.77
C ALA A 75 -13.07 -17.90 -6.17
N SER A 76 -14.09 -18.12 -7.01
CA SER A 76 -15.24 -18.92 -6.60
C SER A 76 -14.71 -20.33 -6.42
N ILE A 77 -14.59 -20.75 -5.17
CA ILE A 77 -14.42 -22.16 -4.82
C ILE A 77 -15.78 -22.80 -5.09
N ILE A 78 -16.00 -23.24 -6.32
CA ILE A 78 -17.04 -24.22 -6.61
C ILE A 78 -16.44 -25.54 -6.11
N LYS A 79 -16.78 -25.94 -4.89
CA LYS A 79 -16.46 -27.30 -4.43
C LYS A 79 -17.42 -28.25 -5.17
N PRO A 80 -16.93 -29.26 -5.92
CA PRO A 80 -17.76 -30.31 -6.47
C PRO A 80 -18.34 -31.22 -5.38
#